data_AF-A0A497NLC0-F1
#
_entry.id   AF-A0A497NLC0-F1
#
_cell.length_a   1.000
_cell.length_b   1.000
_cell.length_c   1.000
_cell.angle_alpha   90.00
_cell.angle_beta   90.00
_cell.angle_gamma   90.00
#
_symmetry.space_group_name_H-M   'P 1'
#
loop_
_entity.id
_entity.type
_entity.pdbx_description
1 polymer ?
#
loop_
_entity_poly.entity_id
_entity_poly.type
_entity_poly.pdbx_seq_one_letter_code
_entity_poly.pdbx_strand_id
1 'polypeptide(L)'
;YELGSPRGLPDALYTCCFLLALVLMGRSHRKLPLMLVLGFAIGLAFEAVGVATGLPFGRYRYVALDTARILDVPVVVPVMWGVFSATAYLAARPIARGVWLVLLASALMVILDLALDPAMTSWRAWVWEGGWGPTWHGVPFSNFLGWLLVSLVIIGTYELVLKGDGPDDAFFSLIYIYNLALIAIQAPRSAGLLALSLGLTVFCLLFLMELSCPH
;
A
#
# COMPACT_ATOMS: atom_id res chain seq x y z
N TYR A 1 32.55 4.16 -6.12
CA TYR A 1 31.14 4.38 -5.77
C TYR A 1 30.93 3.79 -4.40
N GLU A 2 30.99 4.64 -3.38
CA GLU A 2 30.83 4.22 -1.99
C GLU A 2 29.42 3.67 -1.76
N LEU A 3 29.34 2.44 -1.26
CA LEU A 3 28.18 1.90 -0.55
C LEU A 3 28.06 2.61 0.82
N GLY A 4 27.90 3.94 0.77
CA GLY A 4 27.66 4.76 1.94
C GLY A 4 26.17 4.90 2.15
N SER A 5 25.58 4.03 2.97
CA SER A 5 24.29 4.29 3.59
C SER A 5 24.53 4.98 4.95
N PRO A 6 24.42 6.31 5.05
CA PRO A 6 24.22 6.95 6.34
C PRO A 6 22.70 6.88 6.67
N ARG A 7 22.14 5.69 6.85
CA ARG A 7 20.68 5.51 7.01
C ARG A 7 20.22 4.79 8.28
N GLY A 8 21.12 4.45 9.21
CA GLY A 8 20.76 3.64 10.38
C GLY A 8 19.68 4.24 11.29
N LEU A 9 19.80 5.52 11.66
CA LEU A 9 18.87 6.15 12.60
C LEU A 9 17.50 6.48 11.98
N PRO A 10 17.41 7.05 10.77
CA PRO A 10 16.12 7.29 10.11
C PRO A 10 15.38 5.98 9.81
N ASP A 11 16.04 4.96 9.27
CA ASP A 11 15.40 3.70 8.89
C ASP A 11 14.92 2.92 10.12
N ALA A 12 15.69 2.94 11.21
CA ALA A 12 15.28 2.35 12.49
C ALA A 12 14.07 3.09 13.09
N LEU A 13 14.06 4.43 13.04
CA LEU A 13 12.93 5.22 13.51
C LEU A 13 11.66 4.93 12.69
N TYR A 14 11.77 4.90 11.36
CA TYR A 14 10.65 4.55 10.47
C TYR A 14 10.11 3.14 10.76
N THR A 15 11.00 2.16 10.92
CA THR A 15 10.63 0.79 11.26
C THR A 15 9.94 0.72 12.62
N CYS A 16 10.46 1.39 13.64
CA CYS A 16 9.86 1.46 14.97
C CYS A 16 8.47 2.09 14.96
N CYS A 17 8.29 3.20 14.24
CA CYS A 17 7.00 3.86 14.14
C CYS A 17 5.99 3.03 13.34
N PHE A 18 6.42 2.34 12.29
CA PHE A 18 5.58 1.40 11.55
C PHE A 18 5.12 0.22 12.41
N LEU A 19 6.05 -0.41 13.16
CA LEU A 19 5.73 -1.48 14.09
C LEU A 19 4.79 -1.01 15.21
N LEU A 20 5.01 0.20 15.74
CA LEU A 20 4.11 0.80 16.72
C LEU A 20 2.71 1.00 16.12
N ALA A 21 2.61 1.52 14.90
CA ALA A 21 1.33 1.66 14.21
C ALA A 21 0.62 0.31 14.07
N LEU A 22 1.34 -0.75 13.66
CA LEU A 22 0.78 -2.10 13.56
C LEU A 22 0.28 -2.63 14.92
N VAL A 23 1.02 -2.42 16.00
CA VAL A 23 0.61 -2.82 17.35
C VAL A 23 -0.65 -2.06 17.79
N LEU A 24 -0.71 -0.75 17.55
CA LEU A 24 -1.88 0.07 17.88
C LEU A 24 -3.10 -0.39 17.07
N MET A 25 -2.93 -0.68 15.78
CA MET A 25 -4.01 -1.23 14.94
C MET A 25 -4.49 -2.58 15.45
N GLY A 26 -3.57 -3.48 15.85
CA GLY A 26 -3.93 -4.81 16.35
C GLY A 26 -4.67 -4.79 17.68
N ARG A 27 -4.34 -3.82 18.55
CA ARG A 27 -5.09 -3.58 19.80
C ARG A 27 -6.51 -3.10 19.54
N SER A 28 -6.68 -2.23 18.55
CA SER A 28 -7.98 -1.65 18.22
C SER A 28 -8.87 -2.57 17.38
N HIS A 29 -8.31 -3.55 16.66
CA HIS A 29 -9.07 -4.44 15.81
C HIS A 29 -8.66 -5.91 15.90
N ARG A 30 -9.52 -6.71 16.57
CA ARG A 30 -9.29 -8.14 16.81
C ARG A 30 -9.14 -9.01 15.55
N LYS A 31 -9.64 -8.55 14.40
CA LYS A 31 -9.56 -9.27 13.12
C LYS A 31 -8.38 -8.83 12.25
N LEU A 32 -7.53 -7.91 12.73
CA LEU A 32 -6.32 -7.50 12.00
C LEU A 32 -5.46 -8.70 11.57
N PRO A 33 -5.19 -9.73 12.40
CA PRO A 33 -4.40 -10.88 11.96
C PRO A 33 -5.00 -11.60 10.75
N LEU A 34 -6.33 -11.73 10.70
CA LEU A 34 -7.03 -12.32 9.56
C LEU A 34 -6.87 -11.47 8.31
N MET A 35 -6.99 -10.14 8.43
CA MET A 35 -6.76 -9.22 7.32
C MET A 35 -5.34 -9.36 6.78
N LEU A 36 -4.33 -9.32 7.66
CA LEU A 36 -2.92 -9.48 7.29
C LEU A 36 -2.67 -10.79 6.53
N VAL A 37 -3.26 -11.91 6.99
CA VAL A 37 -3.14 -13.22 6.32
C VAL A 37 -3.82 -13.23 4.96
N LEU A 38 -5.03 -12.66 4.85
CA LEU A 38 -5.78 -12.61 3.60
C LEU A 38 -5.07 -11.72 2.57
N GLY A 39 -4.63 -10.52 2.95
CA GLY A 39 -3.87 -9.65 2.07
C GLY A 39 -2.52 -10.25 1.68
N PHE A 40 -1.83 -10.94 2.59
CA PHE A 40 -0.62 -11.70 2.28
C PHE A 40 -0.89 -12.79 1.24
N ALA A 41 -1.90 -13.63 1.45
CA ALA A 41 -2.16 -14.78 0.60
C ALA A 41 -2.60 -14.35 -0.81
N ILE A 42 -3.50 -13.38 -0.90
CA ILE A 42 -3.98 -12.85 -2.19
C ILE A 42 -2.85 -12.10 -2.90
N GLY A 43 -2.12 -11.24 -2.19
CA GLY A 43 -0.97 -10.52 -2.73
C GLY A 43 0.09 -11.48 -3.29
N LEU A 44 0.48 -12.50 -2.50
CA LEU A 44 1.41 -13.55 -2.95
C LEU A 44 0.92 -14.26 -4.22
N ALA A 45 -0.37 -14.59 -4.30
CA ALA A 45 -0.93 -15.25 -5.47
C ALA A 45 -0.80 -14.38 -6.73
N PHE A 46 -1.14 -13.09 -6.64
CA PHE A 46 -1.01 -12.17 -7.77
C PHE A 46 0.44 -11.84 -8.12
N GLU A 47 1.33 -11.73 -7.13
CA GLU A 47 2.77 -11.54 -7.35
C GLU A 47 3.40 -12.76 -8.04
N ALA A 48 3.03 -13.97 -7.63
CA ALA A 48 3.52 -15.19 -8.26
C ALA A 48 3.06 -15.27 -9.74
N VAL A 49 1.81 -14.90 -10.02
CA VAL A 49 1.31 -14.78 -11.40
C VAL A 49 2.02 -13.65 -12.16
N GLY A 50 2.26 -12.50 -11.50
CA GLY A 50 2.97 -11.35 -12.04
C GLY A 50 4.39 -11.67 -12.47
N VAL A 51 5.16 -12.33 -11.61
CA VAL A 51 6.52 -12.77 -11.92
C VAL A 51 6.52 -13.79 -13.06
N ALA A 52 5.57 -14.74 -13.07
CA ALA A 52 5.52 -15.79 -14.08
C ALA A 52 5.05 -15.29 -15.46
N THR A 53 4.11 -14.34 -15.52
CA THR A 53 3.38 -13.98 -16.75
C THR A 53 3.53 -12.53 -17.17
N GLY A 54 3.92 -11.64 -16.25
CA GLY A 54 3.88 -10.19 -16.43
C GLY A 54 2.52 -9.55 -16.21
N LEU A 55 1.50 -10.30 -15.78
CA LEU A 55 0.15 -9.79 -15.48
C LEU A 55 -0.15 -9.88 -13.98
N PRO A 56 -0.78 -8.88 -13.35
CA PRO A 56 -1.37 -7.69 -13.98
C PRO A 56 -0.39 -6.49 -14.07
N PHE A 57 0.75 -6.55 -13.39
CA PHE A 57 1.59 -5.36 -13.14
C PHE A 57 2.43 -4.90 -14.34
N GLY A 58 2.84 -5.84 -15.19
CA GLY A 58 3.94 -5.68 -16.14
C GLY A 58 5.02 -6.74 -15.89
N ARG A 59 6.03 -6.82 -16.77
CA ARG A 59 7.17 -7.72 -16.59
C ARG A 59 8.23 -7.02 -15.74
N TYR A 60 8.64 -7.65 -14.65
CA TYR A 60 9.69 -7.16 -13.76
C TYR A 60 10.41 -8.34 -13.11
N ARG A 61 11.58 -8.06 -12.54
CA ARG A 61 12.31 -9.03 -11.71
C ARG A 61 12.85 -8.38 -10.45
N TYR A 62 12.79 -9.10 -9.33
CA TYR A 62 13.39 -8.68 -8.07
C TYR A 62 14.91 -8.81 -8.12
N VAL A 63 15.63 -7.79 -7.66
CA VAL A 63 17.10 -7.69 -7.73
C VAL A 63 17.74 -7.54 -6.37
N ALA A 64 17.33 -6.55 -5.56
CA ALA A 64 18.01 -6.19 -4.30
C ALA A 64 17.25 -6.59 -3.02
N LEU A 65 16.21 -7.42 -3.14
CA LEU A 65 15.45 -7.92 -2.00
C LEU A 65 15.98 -9.29 -1.53
N ASP A 66 17.01 -9.27 -0.68
CA ASP A 66 17.70 -10.46 -0.12
C ASP A 66 16.90 -11.12 1.03
N THR A 67 15.62 -11.38 0.81
CA THR A 67 14.75 -12.08 1.78
C THR A 67 14.40 -13.47 1.29
N ALA A 68 13.91 -14.33 2.20
CA ALA A 68 13.34 -15.62 1.82
C ALA A 68 12.27 -15.43 0.72
N ARG A 69 12.13 -16.41 -0.18
CA ARG A 69 11.21 -16.33 -1.31
C ARG A 69 10.16 -17.44 -1.24
N ILE A 70 8.96 -17.14 -1.72
CA ILE A 70 7.89 -18.11 -1.96
C ILE A 70 7.46 -17.93 -3.41
N LEU A 71 7.53 -18.99 -4.22
CA LEU A 71 7.21 -18.93 -5.66
C LEU A 71 7.98 -17.79 -6.37
N ASP A 72 9.28 -17.67 -6.09
CA ASP A 72 10.20 -16.61 -6.57
C ASP A 72 9.90 -15.17 -6.10
N VAL A 73 8.84 -14.96 -5.32
CA VAL A 73 8.46 -13.67 -4.72
C VAL A 73 9.15 -13.50 -3.35
N PRO A 74 9.93 -12.43 -3.11
CA PRO A 74 10.48 -12.10 -1.79
C PRO A 74 9.37 -11.92 -0.76
N VAL A 75 9.44 -12.62 0.38
CA VAL A 75 8.39 -12.70 1.42
C VAL A 75 7.98 -11.32 1.96
N VAL A 76 8.89 -10.34 1.93
CA VAL A 76 8.57 -8.96 2.33
C VAL A 76 7.44 -8.35 1.49
N VAL A 77 7.32 -8.71 0.22
CA VAL A 77 6.33 -8.14 -0.71
C VAL A 77 4.89 -8.54 -0.33
N PRO A 78 4.53 -9.83 -0.16
CA PRO A 78 3.21 -10.18 0.32
C PRO A 78 2.95 -9.73 1.76
N VAL A 79 3.98 -9.57 2.60
CA VAL A 79 3.81 -8.91 3.92
C VAL A 79 3.36 -7.46 3.74
N MET A 80 3.98 -6.72 2.81
CA MET A 80 3.58 -5.35 2.48
C MET A 80 2.13 -5.29 1.96
N TRP A 81 1.72 -6.22 1.08
CA TRP A 81 0.33 -6.34 0.65
C TRP A 81 -0.64 -6.48 1.82
N GLY A 82 -0.34 -7.38 2.76
CA GLY A 82 -1.14 -7.56 3.98
C GLY A 82 -1.26 -6.28 4.81
N VAL A 83 -0.13 -5.62 5.09
CA VAL A 83 -0.12 -4.43 5.95
C VAL A 83 -0.75 -3.21 5.28
N PHE A 84 -0.39 -2.91 4.04
CA PHE A 84 -0.89 -1.71 3.35
C PHE A 84 -2.38 -1.83 3.05
N SER A 85 -2.86 -2.99 2.61
CA SER A 85 -4.29 -3.19 2.38
C SER A 85 -5.10 -3.08 3.67
N ALA A 86 -4.60 -3.63 4.79
CA ALA A 86 -5.28 -3.49 6.08
C ALA A 86 -5.31 -2.03 6.55
N THR A 87 -4.21 -1.30 6.37
CA THR A 87 -4.12 0.13 6.72
C THR A 87 -5.08 0.96 5.86
N ALA A 88 -5.10 0.76 4.55
CA ALA A 88 -5.99 1.45 3.63
C ALA A 88 -7.47 1.14 3.89
N TYR A 89 -7.80 -0.12 4.21
CA TYR A 89 -9.14 -0.52 4.62
C TYR A 89 -9.62 0.25 5.84
N LEU A 90 -8.81 0.25 6.91
CA LEU A 90 -9.17 0.92 8.17
C LEU A 90 -9.20 2.44 8.05
N ALA A 91 -8.37 3.02 7.18
CA ALA A 91 -8.41 4.45 6.88
C ALA A 91 -9.68 4.87 6.12
N ALA A 92 -10.22 3.99 5.26
CA ALA A 92 -11.44 4.27 4.50
C ALA A 92 -12.72 4.08 5.34
N ARG A 93 -12.67 3.24 6.37
CA ARG A 93 -13.81 2.81 7.17
C ARG A 93 -14.63 3.91 7.85
N PRO A 94 -14.03 4.94 8.49
CA PRO A 94 -14.79 6.03 9.10
C PRO A 94 -15.62 6.81 8.08
N ILE A 95 -15.26 6.73 6.79
CA ILE A 95 -15.73 7.64 5.75
C ILE A 95 -16.73 6.96 4.80
N ALA A 96 -16.50 5.70 4.45
CA ALA A 96 -17.26 5.01 3.42
C ALA A 96 -17.69 3.61 3.87
N ARG A 97 -18.73 3.07 3.21
CA ARG A 97 -19.29 1.74 3.47
C ARG A 97 -19.51 0.95 2.18
N GLY A 98 -19.52 -0.37 2.28
CA GLY A 98 -19.85 -1.27 1.17
C GLY A 98 -18.98 -1.00 -0.06
N VAL A 99 -19.59 -0.88 -1.24
CA VAL A 99 -18.85 -0.66 -2.50
C VAL A 99 -18.00 0.61 -2.47
N TRP A 100 -18.46 1.67 -1.82
CA TRP A 100 -17.70 2.93 -1.73
C TRP A 100 -16.47 2.80 -0.85
N LEU A 101 -16.53 1.97 0.21
CA LEU A 101 -15.37 1.62 1.02
C LEU A 101 -14.35 0.88 0.15
N VAL A 102 -14.80 -0.12 -0.61
CA VAL A 102 -13.92 -0.92 -1.48
C VAL A 102 -13.19 -0.03 -2.48
N LEU A 103 -13.93 0.88 -3.14
CA LEU A 103 -13.36 1.82 -4.10
C LEU A 103 -12.38 2.80 -3.44
N LEU A 104 -12.75 3.40 -2.30
CA LEU A 104 -11.91 4.36 -1.60
C LEU A 104 -10.60 3.71 -1.11
N ALA A 105 -10.67 2.58 -0.40
CA ALA A 105 -9.49 1.90 0.10
C ALA A 105 -8.58 1.38 -1.04
N SER A 106 -9.16 0.94 -2.15
CA SER A 106 -8.36 0.53 -3.32
C SER A 106 -7.70 1.73 -4.01
N ALA A 107 -8.37 2.88 -4.06
CA ALA A 107 -7.76 4.13 -4.53
C ALA A 107 -6.62 4.58 -3.61
N LEU A 108 -6.78 4.46 -2.29
CA LEU A 108 -5.70 4.72 -1.33
C LEU A 108 -4.49 3.80 -1.58
N MET A 109 -4.69 2.51 -1.84
CA MET A 109 -3.58 1.61 -2.22
C MET A 109 -2.82 2.10 -3.46
N VAL A 110 -3.51 2.57 -4.50
CA VAL A 110 -2.87 3.13 -5.69
C VAL A 110 -2.16 4.46 -5.39
N ILE A 111 -2.74 5.32 -4.55
CA ILE A 111 -2.09 6.57 -4.11
C ILE A 111 -0.78 6.29 -3.39
N LEU A 112 -0.73 5.25 -2.55
CA LEU A 112 0.49 4.80 -1.90
C LEU A 112 1.51 4.27 -2.91
N ASP A 113 1.05 3.48 -3.89
CA ASP A 113 1.89 2.91 -4.95
C ASP A 113 2.57 3.98 -5.84
N LEU A 114 1.89 5.10 -6.09
CA LEU A 114 2.45 6.24 -6.82
C LEU A 114 3.74 6.82 -6.21
N ALA A 115 4.07 6.49 -4.97
CA ALA A 115 5.37 6.78 -4.34
C ALA A 115 6.18 5.50 -4.05
N LEU A 116 5.56 4.41 -3.63
CA LEU A 116 6.25 3.18 -3.25
C LEU A 116 7.07 2.60 -4.41
N ASP A 117 6.44 2.35 -5.55
CA ASP A 117 7.10 1.69 -6.67
C ASP A 117 8.17 2.57 -7.33
N PRO A 118 8.00 3.90 -7.43
CA PRO A 118 9.09 4.80 -7.76
C PRO A 118 10.27 4.76 -6.77
N ALA A 119 10.01 4.65 -5.46
CA ALA A 119 11.06 4.52 -4.46
C ALA A 119 11.83 3.20 -4.66
N MET A 120 11.12 2.10 -4.81
CA MET A 120 11.69 0.76 -4.98
C MET A 120 12.45 0.61 -6.30
N THR A 121 11.95 1.24 -7.37
CA THR A 121 12.66 1.33 -8.66
C THR A 121 13.96 2.14 -8.51
N SER A 122 13.93 3.24 -7.75
CA SER A 122 15.13 4.05 -7.50
C SER A 122 16.20 3.31 -6.68
N TRP A 123 15.78 2.38 -5.83
CA TRP A 123 16.66 1.51 -5.04
C TRP A 123 17.07 0.23 -5.77
N ARG A 124 16.55 0.00 -6.98
CA ARG A 124 16.73 -1.25 -7.73
C ARG A 124 16.28 -2.49 -6.95
N ALA A 125 15.25 -2.34 -6.10
CA ALA A 125 14.62 -3.46 -5.41
C ALA A 125 14.06 -4.48 -6.44
N TRP A 126 13.48 -3.96 -7.51
CA TRP A 126 13.19 -4.67 -8.75
C TRP A 126 13.50 -3.78 -9.95
N VAL A 127 13.52 -4.41 -11.13
CA VAL A 127 13.71 -3.74 -12.41
C VAL A 127 12.55 -4.11 -13.31
N TRP A 128 11.91 -3.09 -13.89
CA TRP A 128 10.87 -3.24 -14.90
C TRP A 128 11.50 -3.59 -16.25
N GLU A 129 11.01 -4.65 -16.87
CA GLU A 129 11.46 -5.17 -18.18
C GLU A 129 10.42 -4.93 -19.28
N GLY A 130 9.18 -4.62 -18.91
CA GLY A 130 8.11 -4.28 -19.83
C GLY A 130 6.79 -4.05 -19.13
N GLY A 131 5.82 -3.55 -19.88
CA GLY A 131 4.49 -3.19 -19.42
C GLY A 131 3.80 -2.36 -20.50
N TRP A 132 2.56 -1.97 -20.26
CA TRP A 132 1.79 -1.17 -21.21
C TRP A 132 1.43 0.20 -20.64
N GLY A 133 1.23 1.16 -21.54
CA GLY A 133 0.96 2.56 -21.20
C GLY A 133 2.21 3.39 -20.89
N PRO A 134 2.03 4.67 -20.51
CA PRO A 134 3.14 5.56 -20.15
C PRO A 134 3.85 5.11 -18.88
N THR A 135 5.09 5.54 -18.69
CA THR A 135 5.84 5.23 -17.47
C THR A 135 5.80 6.39 -16.48
N TRP A 136 5.63 6.10 -15.19
CA TRP A 136 5.78 7.01 -14.06
C TRP A 136 7.06 6.65 -13.30
N HIS A 137 8.10 7.48 -13.37
CA HIS A 137 9.40 7.19 -12.73
C HIS A 137 9.99 5.79 -13.07
N GLY A 138 9.78 5.33 -14.30
CA GLY A 138 10.22 4.00 -14.75
C GLY A 138 9.26 2.86 -14.43
N VAL A 139 8.19 3.11 -13.68
CA VAL A 139 7.11 2.16 -13.41
C VAL A 139 6.07 2.22 -14.55
N PRO A 140 5.71 1.11 -15.19
CA PRO A 140 4.73 1.10 -16.28
C PRO A 140 3.31 1.39 -15.75
N PHE A 141 2.47 2.03 -16.57
CA PHE A 141 1.09 2.35 -16.17
C PHE A 141 0.26 1.11 -15.80
N SER A 142 0.54 -0.02 -16.45
CA SER A 142 -0.04 -1.32 -16.12
C SER A 142 0.10 -1.70 -14.65
N ASN A 143 1.16 -1.26 -13.98
CA ASN A 143 1.38 -1.55 -12.57
C ASN A 143 0.28 -0.95 -11.68
N PHE A 144 -0.01 0.34 -11.85
CA PHE A 144 -1.02 1.03 -11.05
C PHE A 144 -2.42 0.44 -11.25
N LEU A 145 -2.72 -0.05 -12.46
CA LEU A 145 -3.96 -0.79 -12.73
C LEU A 145 -3.95 -2.19 -12.11
N GLY A 146 -2.80 -2.86 -12.11
CA GLY A 146 -2.61 -4.11 -11.37
C GLY A 146 -2.82 -3.92 -9.88
N TRP A 147 -2.23 -2.87 -9.30
CA TRP A 147 -2.44 -2.47 -7.91
C TRP A 147 -3.90 -2.19 -7.60
N LEU A 148 -4.61 -1.48 -8.48
CA LEU A 148 -6.05 -1.27 -8.34
C LEU A 148 -6.81 -2.60 -8.34
N LEU A 149 -6.56 -3.48 -9.31
CA LEU A 149 -7.22 -4.78 -9.43
C LEU A 149 -7.00 -5.64 -8.17
N VAL A 150 -5.75 -5.81 -7.77
CA VAL A 150 -5.39 -6.64 -6.61
C VAL A 150 -5.98 -6.04 -5.33
N SER A 151 -5.96 -4.73 -5.18
CA SER A 151 -6.56 -4.05 -4.04
C SER A 151 -8.09 -4.24 -4.01
N LEU A 152 -8.78 -4.13 -5.14
CA LEU A 152 -10.22 -4.41 -5.21
C LEU A 152 -10.55 -5.84 -4.75
N VAL A 153 -9.72 -6.82 -5.11
CA VAL A 153 -9.89 -8.21 -4.68
C VAL A 153 -9.64 -8.37 -3.17
N ILE A 154 -8.52 -7.83 -2.66
CA ILE A 154 -8.18 -7.92 -1.23
C ILE A 154 -9.24 -7.23 -0.38
N ILE A 155 -9.55 -5.97 -0.70
CA ILE A 155 -10.48 -5.14 0.07
C ILE A 155 -11.91 -5.67 -0.06
N GLY A 156 -12.33 -6.13 -1.24
CA GLY A 156 -13.61 -6.81 -1.43
C GLY A 156 -13.70 -8.07 -0.57
N THR A 157 -12.61 -8.84 -0.47
CA THR A 157 -12.53 -10.01 0.41
C THR A 157 -12.65 -9.62 1.88
N TYR A 158 -12.02 -8.51 2.31
CA TYR A 158 -12.19 -7.99 3.66
C TYR A 158 -13.65 -7.64 3.94
N GLU A 159 -14.33 -6.89 3.07
CA GLU A 159 -15.76 -6.55 3.26
C GLU A 159 -16.64 -7.80 3.37
N LEU A 160 -16.40 -8.81 2.53
CA LEU A 160 -17.16 -10.06 2.55
C LEU A 160 -16.95 -10.88 3.83
N VAL A 161 -15.71 -10.95 4.32
CA VAL A 161 -15.35 -11.75 5.50
C VAL A 161 -15.65 -11.02 6.81
N LEU A 162 -15.37 -9.72 6.86
CA LEU A 162 -15.57 -8.89 8.05
C LEU A 162 -17.03 -8.47 8.20
N LYS A 163 -17.80 -8.36 7.10
CA LYS A 163 -19.21 -7.93 7.10
C LYS A 163 -19.42 -6.58 7.81
N GLY A 164 -18.50 -5.64 7.59
CA GLY A 164 -18.51 -4.32 8.24
C GLY A 164 -18.04 -4.30 9.70
N ASP A 165 -17.56 -5.42 10.27
CA ASP A 165 -17.02 -5.46 11.64
C ASP A 165 -15.62 -4.84 11.74
N GLY A 166 -15.40 -4.02 12.78
CA GLY A 166 -14.18 -3.26 13.01
C GLY A 166 -14.43 -1.82 13.46
N PRO A 167 -13.36 -1.10 13.83
CA PRO A 167 -13.46 0.27 14.34
C PRO A 167 -13.63 1.30 13.21
N ASP A 168 -14.34 2.38 13.52
CA ASP A 168 -14.57 3.54 12.65
C ASP A 168 -13.86 4.78 13.22
N ASP A 169 -12.58 4.64 13.49
CA ASP A 169 -11.76 5.68 14.10
C ASP A 169 -10.91 6.41 13.05
N ALA A 170 -11.02 7.74 12.99
CA ALA A 170 -10.20 8.58 12.12
C ALA A 170 -8.69 8.46 12.41
N PHE A 171 -8.30 7.92 13.56
CA PHE A 171 -6.92 7.56 13.89
C PHE A 171 -6.27 6.68 12.80
N PHE A 172 -7.01 5.78 12.16
CA PHE A 172 -6.45 4.95 11.07
C PHE A 172 -6.14 5.75 9.81
N SER A 173 -6.90 6.81 9.53
CA SER A 173 -6.61 7.76 8.44
C SER A 173 -5.29 8.49 8.70
N LEU A 174 -5.03 8.89 9.95
CA LEU A 174 -3.75 9.48 10.35
C LEU A 174 -2.59 8.49 10.21
N ILE A 175 -2.78 7.23 10.61
CA ILE A 175 -1.78 6.17 10.40
C ILE A 175 -1.48 6.00 8.91
N TYR A 176 -2.51 5.99 8.06
CA TYR A 176 -2.31 5.89 6.61
C TYR A 176 -1.50 7.08 6.07
N ILE A 177 -1.87 8.31 6.41
CA ILE A 177 -1.14 9.52 5.99
C ILE A 177 0.30 9.51 6.50
N TYR A 178 0.51 9.08 7.73
CA TYR A 178 1.85 8.93 8.30
C TYR A 178 2.70 7.95 7.48
N ASN A 179 2.18 6.76 7.19
CA ASN A 179 2.84 5.76 6.36
C ASN A 179 3.14 6.28 4.95
N LEU A 180 2.17 6.95 4.33
CA LEU A 180 2.32 7.57 3.03
C LEU A 180 3.43 8.63 3.04
N ALA A 181 3.52 9.45 4.08
CA ALA A 181 4.59 10.43 4.24
C ALA A 181 5.97 9.77 4.37
N LEU A 182 6.08 8.65 5.10
CA LEU A 182 7.33 7.90 5.22
C LEU A 182 7.80 7.36 3.86
N ILE A 183 6.88 6.83 3.07
CA ILE A 183 7.16 6.33 1.72
C ILE A 183 7.51 7.50 0.79
N ALA A 184 6.79 8.62 0.88
CA ALA A 184 7.00 9.80 0.06
C ALA A 184 8.39 10.43 0.25
N ILE A 185 8.93 10.44 1.47
CA ILE A 185 10.29 10.95 1.77
C ILE A 185 11.37 10.07 1.09
N GLN A 186 11.07 8.79 0.89
CA GLN A 186 11.96 7.80 0.33
C GLN A 186 11.89 7.72 -1.20
N ALA A 187 10.81 8.22 -1.79
CA ALA A 187 10.56 8.24 -3.23
C ALA A 187 11.27 9.42 -3.93
N PRO A 188 11.46 9.35 -5.26
CA PRO A 188 11.79 10.53 -6.06
C PRO A 188 10.85 11.70 -5.74
N ARG A 189 11.40 12.91 -5.62
CA ARG A 189 10.68 14.08 -5.06
C ARG A 189 9.30 14.31 -5.67
N SER A 190 9.15 14.24 -6.99
CA SER A 190 7.85 14.42 -7.66
C SER A 190 6.86 13.28 -7.38
N ALA A 191 7.34 12.04 -7.29
CA ALA A 191 6.52 10.88 -6.90
C ALA A 191 5.99 11.03 -5.48
N GLY A 192 6.88 11.31 -4.53
CA GLY A 192 6.52 11.51 -3.13
C GLY A 192 5.55 12.68 -2.93
N LEU A 193 5.82 13.84 -3.55
CA LEU A 193 4.95 15.01 -3.45
C LEU A 193 3.57 14.77 -4.07
N LEU A 194 3.49 14.09 -5.22
CA LEU A 194 2.22 13.77 -5.86
C LEU A 194 1.38 12.86 -4.96
N ALA A 195 1.96 11.74 -4.51
CA ALA A 195 1.27 10.77 -3.68
C ALA A 195 0.75 11.41 -2.38
N LEU A 196 1.61 12.16 -1.67
CA LEU A 196 1.24 12.85 -0.43
C LEU A 196 0.16 13.92 -0.68
N SER A 197 0.28 14.70 -1.76
CA SER A 197 -0.71 15.72 -2.12
C SER A 197 -2.08 15.10 -2.42
N LEU A 198 -2.12 13.99 -3.17
CA LEU A 198 -3.35 13.26 -3.45
C LEU A 198 -3.96 12.67 -2.18
N GLY A 199 -3.16 12.00 -1.34
CA GLY A 199 -3.62 11.44 -0.07
C GLY A 199 -4.24 12.51 0.83
N LEU A 200 -3.52 13.62 1.07
CA LEU A 200 -4.04 14.75 1.86
C LEU A 200 -5.31 15.34 1.25
N THR A 201 -5.35 15.52 -0.08
CA THR A 201 -6.55 16.07 -0.76
C THR A 201 -7.76 15.17 -0.56
N VAL A 202 -7.61 13.85 -0.70
CA VAL A 202 -8.68 12.88 -0.50
C VAL A 202 -9.24 13.00 0.92
N PHE A 203 -8.40 12.96 1.95
CA PHE A 203 -8.90 13.05 3.33
C PHE A 203 -9.44 14.44 3.68
N CYS A 204 -8.87 15.52 3.15
CA CYS A 204 -9.41 16.88 3.35
C CYS A 204 -10.81 17.02 2.73
N LEU A 205 -11.02 16.55 1.49
CA LEU A 205 -12.32 16.62 0.83
C LEU A 205 -13.36 15.78 1.58
N LEU A 206 -12.99 14.58 2.01
CA LEU A 206 -13.89 13.69 2.73
C LEU A 206 -14.28 14.26 4.10
N PHE A 207 -13.33 14.85 4.83
CA PHE A 207 -13.62 15.54 6.09
C PHE A 207 -14.54 16.76 5.90
N LEU A 208 -14.34 17.53 4.82
CA LEU A 208 -15.24 18.64 4.49
C LEU A 208 -16.66 18.17 4.16
N MET A 209 -16.81 17.03 3.49
CA MET A 209 -18.13 16.45 3.18
C MET A 209 -18.85 15.98 4.44
N GLU A 210 -18.12 15.40 5.41
CA GLU A 210 -18.66 14.98 6.70
C GLU A 210 -19.15 16.17 7.53
N LEU A 211 -18.39 17.27 7.58
CA LEU A 211 -18.82 18.51 8.25
C LEU A 211 -20.03 19.19 7.58
N SER A 212 -20.25 18.93 6.29
CA SER A 212 -21.31 19.56 5.50
C SER A 212 -22.65 18.80 5.56
N CYS A 213 -22.67 17.58 6.10
CA CYS A 213 -23.91 16.83 6.33
C CYS A 213 -24.33 16.98 7.81
N PRO A 214 -25.34 17.81 8.13
CA PRO A 214 -25.87 17.85 9.49
C PRO A 214 -26.50 16.50 9.84
N HIS A 215 -26.06 15.91 10.95
CA HIS A 215 -26.69 14.75 11.60
C HIS A 215 -28.10 15.09 12.14
#